data_AF-A0A661M1H5-F1
#
_entry.id   AF-A0A661M1H5-F1
#
_cell.length_a   1.000
_cell.length_b   1.000
_cell.length_c   1.000
_cell.angle_alpha   90.00
_cell.angle_beta   90.00
_cell.angle_gamma   90.00
#
_symmetry.space_group_name_H-M   'P 1'
#
loop_
_entity.id
_entity.type
_entity.pdbx_description
1 polymer ?
#
loop_
_entity_poly.entity_id
_entity_poly.type
_entity_poly.pdbx_seq_one_letter_code
_entity_poly.pdbx_strand_id
1 'polypeptide(L)'
;TEDRDMLAALGVNQKWLFTSVFFLGSCLAGLGGAIQLPKGGADLLMDLNVIAAAFVIVVVGGMGSIGGAFLASVLIGELSSFGVLVLPQSTLVMMFLVMAVVLIIRPYGLLGKPEAEEHLPPELVESPLRPAPLRLRLLGLAVLLALLGLPFFGGSFQLVLFGEIAIFALACMSLFFMMGPGGMVSFGHAAFFGGGAYAAALLVHYASSPMELAILLAPLCMGLLALVIGWFCVRLSGVYLAMLTLAFAQICWSIVFQWSGFTGGDDGILGYGPPSGPALR
;
A
#
# COMPACT_ATOMS: atom_id res chain seq x y z
N THR A 1 -14.63 18.71 3.89
CA THR A 1 -14.82 19.56 2.69
C THR A 1 -14.40 20.98 2.97
N GLU A 2 -14.60 21.48 4.19
CA GLU A 2 -14.20 22.82 4.62
C GLU A 2 -12.71 23.12 4.41
N ASP A 3 -11.84 22.14 4.68
CA ASP A 3 -10.39 22.28 4.49
C ASP A 3 -9.98 22.56 3.03
N ARG A 4 -10.72 22.02 2.05
CA ARG A 4 -10.45 22.26 0.63
C ARG A 4 -10.81 23.70 0.29
N ASP A 5 -12.00 24.15 0.65
CA ASP A 5 -12.48 25.50 0.35
C ASP A 5 -11.62 26.57 1.07
N MET A 6 -11.17 26.28 2.29
CA MET A 6 -10.19 27.09 3.02
C MET A 6 -8.83 27.14 2.30
N LEU A 7 -8.30 26.00 1.82
CA LEU A 7 -7.05 25.97 1.04
C LEU A 7 -7.16 26.74 -0.29
N ALA A 8 -8.33 26.72 -0.93
CA ALA A 8 -8.58 27.54 -2.12
C ALA A 8 -8.57 29.04 -1.80
N ALA A 9 -9.08 29.45 -0.63
CA ALA A 9 -9.04 30.84 -0.18
C ALA A 9 -7.60 31.33 0.09
N LEU A 10 -6.68 30.42 0.46
CA LEU A 10 -5.24 30.66 0.59
C LEU A 10 -4.48 30.67 -0.76
N GLY A 11 -5.18 30.46 -1.88
CA GLY A 11 -4.57 30.44 -3.23
C GLY A 11 -3.80 29.15 -3.56
N VAL A 12 -3.92 28.10 -2.73
CA VAL A 12 -3.26 26.81 -2.98
C VAL A 12 -4.02 26.07 -4.09
N ASN A 13 -3.28 25.60 -5.10
CA ASN A 13 -3.88 24.82 -6.17
C ASN A 13 -4.18 23.39 -5.70
N GLN A 14 -5.41 23.18 -5.19
CA GLN A 14 -5.89 21.89 -4.71
C GLN A 14 -5.65 20.76 -5.72
N LYS A 15 -5.84 21.02 -7.02
CA LYS A 15 -5.70 19.99 -8.05
C LYS A 15 -4.29 19.42 -8.05
N TRP A 16 -3.28 20.26 -7.98
CA TRP A 16 -1.88 19.81 -7.94
C TRP A 16 -1.51 19.19 -6.60
N LEU A 17 -2.02 19.71 -5.49
CA LEU A 17 -1.78 19.15 -4.16
C LEU A 17 -2.28 17.70 -4.07
N PHE A 18 -3.57 17.49 -4.35
CA PHE A 18 -4.17 16.15 -4.27
C PHE A 18 -3.64 15.21 -5.34
N THR A 19 -3.32 15.71 -6.55
CA THR A 19 -2.67 14.88 -7.59
C THR A 19 -1.28 14.45 -7.15
N SER A 20 -0.53 15.30 -6.43
CA SER A 20 0.80 14.96 -5.90
C SER A 20 0.72 13.91 -4.79
N VAL A 21 -0.28 14.02 -3.90
CA VAL A 21 -0.53 13.01 -2.85
C VAL A 21 -0.92 11.67 -3.49
N PHE A 22 -1.79 11.70 -4.49
CA PHE A 22 -2.21 10.53 -5.26
C PHE A 22 -1.01 9.88 -5.98
N PHE A 23 -0.18 10.68 -6.65
CA PHE A 23 1.07 10.23 -7.28
C PHE A 23 2.02 9.54 -6.30
N LEU A 24 2.33 10.19 -5.18
CA LEU A 24 3.26 9.64 -4.18
C LEU A 24 2.70 8.37 -3.54
N GLY A 25 1.40 8.33 -3.24
CA GLY A 25 0.72 7.13 -2.74
C GLY A 25 0.84 5.97 -3.72
N SER A 26 0.50 6.19 -4.99
CA SER A 26 0.61 5.15 -6.02
C SER A 26 2.04 4.71 -6.32
N CYS A 27 3.03 5.60 -6.22
CA CYS A 27 4.45 5.22 -6.31
C CYS A 27 4.84 4.25 -5.18
N LEU A 28 4.43 4.55 -3.93
CA LEU A 28 4.69 3.68 -2.78
C LEU A 28 3.96 2.34 -2.90
N ALA A 29 2.72 2.35 -3.36
CA ALA A 29 1.97 1.12 -3.65
C ALA A 29 2.67 0.29 -4.73
N GLY A 30 3.10 0.94 -5.81
CA GLY A 30 3.83 0.30 -6.91
C GLY A 30 5.16 -0.31 -6.46
N LEU A 31 5.87 0.34 -5.52
CA LEU A 31 7.07 -0.22 -4.91
C LEU A 31 6.77 -1.48 -4.09
N GLY A 32 5.71 -1.46 -3.29
CA GLY A 32 5.27 -2.61 -2.51
C GLY A 32 4.94 -3.82 -3.40
N GLY A 33 4.21 -3.60 -4.50
CA GLY A 33 3.90 -4.65 -5.46
C GLY A 33 5.14 -5.17 -6.19
N ALA A 34 6.03 -4.28 -6.60
CA ALA A 34 7.26 -4.68 -7.28
C ALA A 34 8.17 -5.54 -6.39
N ILE A 35 8.26 -5.23 -5.09
CA ILE A 35 9.01 -6.04 -4.11
C ILE A 35 8.35 -7.40 -3.87
N GLN A 36 7.04 -7.53 -4.10
CA GLN A 36 6.35 -8.82 -3.99
C GLN A 36 6.66 -9.75 -5.17
N LEU A 37 7.03 -9.22 -6.34
CA LEU A 37 7.28 -10.00 -7.56
C LEU A 37 8.21 -11.22 -7.37
N PRO A 38 9.36 -11.12 -6.68
CA PRO A 38 10.25 -12.27 -6.50
C PRO A 38 9.70 -13.37 -5.58
N LYS A 39 8.54 -13.19 -4.92
CA LYS A 39 7.95 -14.24 -4.07
C LYS A 39 7.16 -15.28 -4.87
N GLY A 40 6.65 -14.94 -6.05
CA GLY A 40 5.77 -15.85 -6.80
C GLY A 40 5.46 -15.43 -8.23
N GLY A 41 5.94 -14.28 -8.70
CA GLY A 41 5.50 -13.67 -9.94
C GLY A 41 4.35 -12.68 -9.73
N ALA A 42 3.75 -12.25 -10.84
CA ALA A 42 2.60 -11.35 -10.85
C ALA A 42 1.34 -12.13 -11.21
N ASP A 43 0.54 -12.47 -10.20
CA ASP A 43 -0.77 -13.10 -10.34
C ASP A 43 -1.94 -12.10 -10.23
N LEU A 44 -3.08 -12.46 -10.81
CA LEU A 44 -4.25 -11.57 -10.90
C LEU A 44 -4.93 -11.29 -9.56
N LEU A 45 -4.75 -12.15 -8.55
CA LEU A 45 -5.43 -12.07 -7.25
C LEU A 45 -4.59 -11.38 -6.17
N MET A 46 -3.32 -11.10 -6.43
CA MET A 46 -2.40 -10.51 -5.45
C MET A 46 -2.91 -9.17 -4.92
N ASP A 47 -3.55 -8.37 -5.78
CA ASP A 47 -4.02 -7.03 -5.45
C ASP A 47 -5.12 -7.05 -4.39
N LEU A 48 -6.09 -7.96 -4.53
CA LEU A 48 -7.18 -8.17 -3.58
C LEU A 48 -6.67 -8.72 -2.25
N ASN A 49 -5.70 -9.64 -2.27
CA ASN A 49 -5.11 -10.20 -1.05
C ASN A 49 -4.37 -9.12 -0.24
N VAL A 50 -3.53 -8.32 -0.91
CA VAL A 50 -2.76 -7.28 -0.22
C VAL A 50 -3.62 -6.09 0.18
N ILE A 51 -4.59 -5.66 -0.63
CA ILE A 51 -5.45 -4.54 -0.25
C ILE A 51 -6.35 -4.90 0.94
N ALA A 52 -6.85 -6.14 1.00
CA ALA A 52 -7.63 -6.61 2.14
C ALA A 52 -6.78 -6.55 3.42
N ALA A 53 -5.54 -7.05 3.38
CA ALA A 53 -4.61 -6.93 4.48
C ALA A 53 -4.28 -5.47 4.83
N ALA A 54 -4.06 -4.61 3.84
CA ALA A 54 -3.79 -3.18 4.06
C ALA A 54 -4.97 -2.47 4.73
N PHE A 55 -6.21 -2.76 4.34
CA PHE A 55 -7.40 -2.23 5.02
C PHE A 55 -7.49 -2.71 6.47
N VAL A 56 -7.30 -4.02 6.71
CA VAL A 56 -7.24 -4.59 8.06
C VAL A 56 -6.20 -3.84 8.89
N ILE A 57 -4.99 -3.63 8.36
CA ILE A 57 -3.90 -2.96 9.06
C ILE A 57 -4.24 -1.50 9.36
N VAL A 58 -4.77 -0.74 8.39
CA VAL A 58 -5.13 0.67 8.59
C VAL A 58 -6.23 0.80 9.64
N VAL A 59 -7.24 -0.08 9.61
CA VAL A 59 -8.35 -0.09 10.56
C VAL A 59 -7.89 -0.53 11.96
N VAL A 60 -7.08 -1.59 12.05
CA VAL A 60 -6.48 -2.05 13.31
C VAL A 60 -5.54 -0.99 13.88
N GLY A 61 -4.76 -0.30 13.07
CA GLY A 61 -3.86 0.75 13.50
C GLY A 61 -4.58 2.04 13.94
N GLY A 62 -5.69 2.34 13.26
CA GLY A 62 -6.49 3.55 13.40
C GLY A 62 -6.17 4.60 12.32
N MET A 63 -7.20 5.15 11.66
CA MET A 63 -7.06 6.02 10.47
C MET A 63 -6.29 7.33 10.70
N GLY A 64 -6.16 7.78 11.95
CA GLY A 64 -5.42 9.00 12.32
C GLY A 64 -4.02 8.76 12.90
N SER A 65 -3.50 7.52 12.93
CA SER A 65 -2.27 7.20 13.66
C SER A 65 -1.24 6.43 12.83
N ILE A 66 -0.21 7.15 12.34
CA ILE A 66 0.93 6.55 11.64
C ILE A 66 1.61 5.48 12.52
N GLY A 67 1.78 5.76 13.81
CA GLY A 67 2.38 4.82 14.75
C GLY A 67 1.51 3.58 14.96
N GLY A 68 0.19 3.73 14.99
CA GLY A 68 -0.75 2.62 15.06
C GLY A 68 -0.71 1.75 13.82
N ALA A 69 -0.69 2.37 12.63
CA ALA A 69 -0.59 1.68 11.34
C ALA A 69 0.71 0.86 11.23
N PHE A 70 1.84 1.40 11.68
CA PHE A 70 3.11 0.68 11.68
C PHE A 70 3.12 -0.51 12.65
N LEU A 71 2.59 -0.34 13.87
CA LEU A 71 2.49 -1.46 14.82
C LEU A 71 1.53 -2.55 14.30
N ALA A 72 0.43 -2.15 13.68
CA ALA A 72 -0.52 -3.06 13.06
C ALA A 72 0.11 -3.83 11.89
N SER A 73 0.95 -3.19 11.05
CA SER A 73 1.57 -3.88 9.92
C SER A 73 2.58 -4.93 10.36
N VAL A 74 3.32 -4.67 11.44
CA VAL A 74 4.20 -5.66 12.07
C VAL A 74 3.38 -6.83 12.63
N LEU A 75 2.34 -6.54 13.42
CA LEU A 75 1.48 -7.56 14.01
C LEU A 75 0.81 -8.46 12.96
N ILE A 76 0.21 -7.84 11.93
CA ILE A 76 -0.45 -8.56 10.85
C ILE A 76 0.56 -9.27 9.95
N GLY A 77 1.75 -8.72 9.72
CA GLY A 77 2.82 -9.37 8.96
C GLY A 77 3.38 -10.61 9.66
N GLU A 78 3.57 -10.56 10.98
CA GLU A 78 3.91 -11.75 11.78
C GLU A 78 2.79 -12.77 11.70
N LEU A 79 1.53 -12.35 11.93
CA LEU A 79 0.38 -13.23 11.88
C LEU A 79 0.20 -13.88 10.50
N SER A 80 0.47 -13.16 9.40
CA SER A 80 0.48 -13.70 8.05
C SER A 80 1.54 -14.80 7.90
N SER A 81 2.76 -14.47 8.30
CA SER A 81 3.93 -15.35 8.14
C SER A 81 3.80 -16.64 8.95
N PHE A 82 3.30 -16.56 10.19
CA PHE A 82 3.02 -17.73 11.02
C PHE A 82 1.72 -18.45 10.61
N GLY A 83 0.70 -17.71 10.17
CA GLY A 83 -0.58 -18.27 9.72
C GLY A 83 -0.41 -19.21 8.53
N VAL A 84 0.48 -18.86 7.60
CA VAL A 84 0.86 -19.70 6.47
C VAL A 84 1.49 -21.04 6.92
N LEU A 85 2.17 -21.09 8.08
CA LEU A 85 2.78 -22.33 8.58
C LEU A 85 1.79 -23.28 9.26
N VAL A 86 0.79 -22.73 9.96
CA VAL A 86 -0.14 -23.53 10.79
C VAL A 86 -1.39 -23.89 10.00
N LEU A 87 -2.02 -22.92 9.34
CA LEU A 87 -3.30 -23.07 8.62
C LEU A 87 -3.37 -22.12 7.41
N PRO A 88 -2.69 -22.42 6.28
CA PRO A 88 -2.56 -21.51 5.14
C PRO A 88 -3.89 -21.03 4.55
N GLN A 89 -4.94 -21.87 4.58
CA GLN A 89 -6.26 -21.54 4.03
C GLN A 89 -7.05 -20.53 4.89
N SER A 90 -6.63 -20.30 6.14
CA SER A 90 -7.37 -19.47 7.10
C SER A 90 -6.68 -18.15 7.43
N THR A 91 -5.55 -17.82 6.79
CA THR A 91 -4.75 -16.63 7.11
C THR A 91 -5.56 -15.34 7.00
N LEU A 92 -6.32 -15.14 5.92
CA LEU A 92 -7.20 -13.97 5.77
C LEU A 92 -8.26 -13.92 6.88
N VAL A 93 -8.87 -15.06 7.21
CA VAL A 93 -9.90 -15.13 8.28
C VAL A 93 -9.29 -14.72 9.62
N MET A 94 -8.07 -15.19 9.94
CA MET A 94 -7.37 -14.79 11.16
C MET A 94 -7.10 -13.28 11.21
N MET A 95 -6.66 -12.68 10.11
CA MET A 95 -6.45 -11.23 10.01
C MET A 95 -7.73 -10.42 10.31
N PHE A 96 -8.85 -10.82 9.69
CA PHE A 96 -10.14 -10.16 9.91
C PHE A 96 -10.71 -10.42 11.32
N LEU A 97 -10.45 -11.58 11.91
CA LEU A 97 -10.80 -11.84 13.32
C LEU A 97 -10.02 -10.94 14.26
N VAL A 98 -8.72 -10.77 14.04
CA VAL A 98 -7.90 -9.83 14.83
C VAL A 98 -8.45 -8.42 14.72
N MET A 99 -8.81 -7.98 13.51
CA MET A 99 -9.47 -6.68 13.32
C MET A 99 -10.77 -6.56 14.11
N ALA A 100 -11.66 -7.56 14.02
CA ALA A 100 -12.91 -7.56 14.77
C ALA A 100 -12.67 -7.48 16.28
N VAL A 101 -11.74 -8.28 16.81
CA VAL A 101 -11.37 -8.27 18.24
C VAL A 101 -10.80 -6.91 18.65
N VAL A 102 -9.88 -6.35 17.87
CA VAL A 102 -9.29 -5.03 18.15
C VAL A 102 -10.36 -3.96 18.15
N LEU A 103 -11.29 -3.95 17.19
CA LEU A 103 -12.35 -2.94 17.12
C LEU A 103 -13.40 -3.07 18.23
N ILE A 104 -13.72 -4.29 18.67
CA ILE A 104 -14.61 -4.52 19.82
C ILE A 104 -13.99 -3.95 21.10
N ILE A 105 -12.68 -4.12 21.28
CA ILE A 105 -11.96 -3.64 22.47
C ILE A 105 -11.60 -2.15 22.35
N ARG A 106 -11.27 -1.69 21.15
CA ARG A 106 -10.85 -0.33 20.81
C ARG A 106 -11.43 0.09 19.44
N PRO A 107 -12.58 0.78 19.40
CA PRO A 107 -13.29 1.10 18.16
C PRO A 107 -12.53 2.05 17.23
N TYR A 108 -11.52 2.76 17.74
CA TYR A 108 -10.65 3.65 16.96
C TYR A 108 -9.32 2.98 16.53
N GLY A 109 -9.17 1.66 16.74
CA GLY A 109 -7.92 0.93 16.51
C GLY A 109 -6.94 0.99 17.68
N LEU A 110 -5.72 0.48 17.48
CA LEU A 110 -4.68 0.32 18.49
C LEU A 110 -4.25 1.66 19.08
N LEU A 111 -4.01 2.66 18.21
CA LEU A 111 -3.52 4.00 18.59
C LEU A 111 -4.29 5.14 17.90
N GLY A 112 -5.46 4.87 17.32
CA GLY A 112 -6.29 5.92 16.73
C GLY A 112 -6.97 6.77 17.79
N LYS A 113 -7.24 8.03 17.42
CA LYS A 113 -7.98 8.99 18.24
C LYS A 113 -9.38 9.16 17.64
N PRO A 114 -10.40 9.46 18.44
CA PRO A 114 -11.70 9.86 17.89
C PRO A 114 -11.51 11.06 16.97
N GLU A 115 -12.09 11.00 15.77
CA GLU A 115 -12.28 12.16 14.90
C GLU A 115 -13.13 13.15 15.71
N ALA A 116 -12.50 14.18 16.27
CA ALA A 116 -13.22 15.22 16.96
C ALA A 116 -14.13 15.90 15.93
N GLU A 117 -15.45 15.87 16.15
CA GLU A 117 -16.38 16.74 15.42
C GLU A 117 -15.85 18.17 15.53
N GLU A 118 -15.40 18.73 14.40
CA GLU A 118 -14.96 20.10 14.26
C GLU A 118 -16.15 21.05 14.52
N HIS A 119 -16.38 21.37 15.80
CA HIS A 119 -17.12 22.55 16.23
C HIS A 119 -16.17 23.56 16.91
N LEU A 120 -14.88 23.50 16.58
CA LEU A 120 -13.87 24.38 17.17
C LEU A 120 -13.99 25.79 16.55
N PRO A 121 -14.08 26.86 17.37
CA PRO A 121 -14.06 28.23 16.86
C PRO A 121 -12.78 28.50 16.04
N PRO A 122 -12.82 29.42 15.06
CA PRO A 122 -11.79 29.63 14.02
C PRO A 122 -10.37 29.97 14.51
N GLU A 123 -10.14 30.09 15.81
CA GLU A 123 -8.81 30.24 16.42
C GLU A 123 -8.08 28.90 16.69
N LEU A 124 -8.76 27.76 16.57
CA LEU A 124 -8.22 26.44 16.92
C LEU A 124 -7.94 25.55 15.70
N VAL A 125 -7.74 26.15 14.52
CA VAL A 125 -7.30 25.47 13.30
C VAL A 125 -6.06 24.62 13.61
N GLU A 126 -6.17 23.31 13.39
CA GLU A 126 -5.11 22.37 13.76
C GLU A 126 -3.76 22.76 13.14
N SER A 127 -2.71 22.64 13.95
CA SER A 127 -1.35 22.97 13.51
C SER A 127 -0.91 22.09 12.33
N PRO A 128 -0.22 22.66 11.32
CA PRO A 128 0.37 21.89 10.23
C PRO A 128 1.19 20.71 10.73
N LEU A 129 1.12 19.56 10.04
CA LEU A 129 1.93 18.35 10.30
C LEU A 129 3.36 18.75 10.63
N ARG A 130 3.72 18.72 11.92
CA ARG A 130 5.06 19.06 12.35
C ARG A 130 6.01 17.99 11.81
N PRO A 131 7.13 18.37 11.17
CA PRO A 131 8.10 17.39 10.70
C PRO A 131 8.54 16.51 11.87
N ALA A 132 8.54 15.19 11.67
CA ALA A 132 8.91 14.23 12.69
C ALA A 132 10.27 14.62 13.30
N PRO A 133 10.41 14.59 14.64
CA PRO A 133 11.66 14.96 15.29
C PRO A 133 12.80 14.08 14.75
N LEU A 134 14.01 14.64 14.69
CA LEU A 134 15.19 13.99 14.09
C LEU A 134 15.40 12.55 14.60
N ARG A 135 15.12 12.31 15.88
CA ARG A 135 15.19 10.97 16.50
C ARG A 135 14.24 9.96 15.85
N LEU A 136 13.01 10.36 15.56
CA LEU A 136 12.01 9.50 14.92
C LEU A 136 12.34 9.27 13.44
N ARG A 137 12.89 10.28 12.76
CA ARG A 137 13.43 10.14 11.40
C ARG A 137 14.63 9.19 11.34
N LEU A 138 15.57 9.34 12.26
CA LEU A 138 16.73 8.46 12.39
C LEU A 138 16.31 7.04 12.76
N LEU A 139 15.29 6.87 13.60
CA LEU A 139 14.75 5.57 13.97
C LEU A 139 14.03 4.91 12.79
N GLY A 140 13.21 5.67 12.04
CA GLY A 140 12.58 5.18 10.81
C GLY A 140 13.61 4.82 9.74
N LEU A 141 14.66 5.62 9.57
CA LEU A 141 15.77 5.34 8.66
C LEU A 141 16.61 4.14 9.13
N ALA A 142 16.84 3.99 10.44
CA ALA A 142 17.53 2.84 11.01
C ALA A 142 16.71 1.55 10.84
N VAL A 143 15.39 1.60 11.02
CA VAL A 143 14.48 0.46 10.75
C VAL A 143 14.46 0.13 9.26
N LEU A 144 14.40 1.12 8.38
CA LEU A 144 14.50 0.94 6.92
C LEU A 144 15.83 0.29 6.54
N LEU A 145 16.96 0.79 7.06
CA LEU A 145 18.29 0.25 6.80
C LEU A 145 18.48 -1.14 7.42
N ALA A 146 17.90 -1.41 8.59
CA ALA A 146 17.89 -2.74 9.19
C ALA A 146 17.11 -3.73 8.33
N LEU A 147 15.92 -3.36 7.84
CA LEU A 147 15.13 -4.14 6.88
C LEU A 147 15.89 -4.38 5.56
N LEU A 148 16.61 -3.36 5.06
CA LEU A 148 17.41 -3.46 3.83
C LEU A 148 18.68 -4.31 4.00
N GLY A 149 19.26 -4.35 5.21
CA GLY A 149 20.47 -5.09 5.55
C GLY A 149 20.23 -6.54 6.00
N LEU A 150 19.01 -6.89 6.39
CA LEU A 150 18.63 -8.23 6.82
C LEU A 150 18.82 -9.37 5.79
N PRO A 151 18.68 -9.19 4.45
CA PRO A 151 18.96 -10.28 3.51
C PRO A 151 20.42 -10.77 3.55
N PHE A 152 21.33 -10.01 4.17
CA PHE A 152 22.73 -10.38 4.29
C PHE A 152 23.04 -11.21 5.55
N PHE A 153 22.12 -11.27 6.53
CA PHE A 153 22.38 -11.86 7.85
C PHE A 153 21.28 -12.82 8.37
N GLY A 154 20.10 -12.87 7.75
CA GLY A 154 18.96 -13.68 8.22
C GLY A 154 18.83 -15.06 7.57
N GLY A 155 18.26 -16.02 8.31
CA GLY A 155 17.83 -17.32 7.77
C GLY A 155 16.60 -17.22 6.87
N SER A 156 16.28 -18.26 6.08
CA SER A 156 15.21 -18.24 5.07
C SER A 156 13.83 -17.82 5.61
N PHE A 157 13.49 -18.22 6.84
CA PHE A 157 12.23 -17.82 7.48
C PHE A 157 12.19 -16.32 7.84
N GLN A 158 13.30 -15.77 8.34
CA GLN A 158 13.40 -14.36 8.69
C GLN A 158 13.26 -13.47 7.44
N LEU A 159 13.88 -13.87 6.33
CA LEU A 159 13.73 -13.22 5.03
C LEU A 159 12.27 -13.16 4.57
N VAL A 160 11.52 -14.25 4.71
CA VAL A 160 10.09 -14.29 4.34
C VAL A 160 9.27 -13.38 5.24
N LEU A 161 9.48 -13.47 6.57
CA LEU A 161 8.75 -12.70 7.57
C LEU A 161 8.99 -11.20 7.45
N PHE A 162 10.25 -10.76 7.37
CA PHE A 162 10.59 -9.35 7.19
C PHE A 162 10.13 -8.82 5.83
N GLY A 163 10.21 -9.63 4.77
CA GLY A 163 9.67 -9.26 3.47
C GLY A 163 8.16 -9.06 3.51
N GLU A 164 7.42 -9.91 4.23
CA GLU A 164 5.97 -9.78 4.40
C GLU A 164 5.59 -8.50 5.16
N ILE A 165 6.29 -8.24 6.28
CA ILE A 165 6.12 -7.02 7.06
C ILE A 165 6.42 -5.79 6.21
N ALA A 166 7.48 -5.81 5.40
CA ALA A 166 7.84 -4.69 4.54
C ALA A 166 6.79 -4.43 3.45
N ILE A 167 6.29 -5.47 2.79
CA ILE A 167 5.24 -5.37 1.76
C ILE A 167 3.96 -4.79 2.36
N PHE A 168 3.49 -5.33 3.48
CA PHE A 168 2.30 -4.81 4.16
C PHE A 168 2.50 -3.43 4.74
N ALA A 169 3.69 -3.10 5.26
CA ALA A 169 4.01 -1.75 5.68
C ALA A 169 3.96 -0.77 4.51
N LEU A 170 4.51 -1.11 3.33
CA LEU A 170 4.45 -0.26 2.15
C LEU A 170 3.00 -0.09 1.64
N ALA A 171 2.24 -1.17 1.52
CA ALA A 171 0.85 -1.13 1.08
C ALA A 171 -0.03 -0.35 2.07
N CYS A 172 0.16 -0.57 3.37
CA CYS A 172 -0.54 0.18 4.41
C CYS A 172 -0.13 1.65 4.39
N MET A 173 1.16 1.98 4.31
CA MET A 173 1.64 3.36 4.34
C MET A 173 1.18 4.14 3.12
N SER A 174 1.15 3.53 1.94
CA SER A 174 0.62 4.18 0.72
C SER A 174 -0.87 4.50 0.87
N LEU A 175 -1.64 3.52 1.36
CA LEU A 175 -3.08 3.64 1.58
C LEU A 175 -3.41 4.64 2.70
N PHE A 176 -2.67 4.57 3.82
CA PHE A 176 -2.77 5.49 4.94
C PHE A 176 -2.42 6.91 4.52
N PHE A 177 -1.37 7.10 3.72
CA PHE A 177 -0.97 8.43 3.26
C PHE A 177 -2.08 9.12 2.47
N MET A 178 -2.86 8.37 1.68
CA MET A 178 -4.02 8.89 0.98
C MET A 178 -5.22 9.14 1.89
N MET A 179 -5.56 8.19 2.76
CA MET A 179 -6.78 8.27 3.58
C MET A 179 -6.63 9.11 4.84
N GLY A 180 -5.49 9.03 5.52
CA GLY A 180 -5.20 9.75 6.77
C GLY A 180 -4.98 11.24 6.52
N PRO A 181 -3.74 11.71 6.27
CA PRO A 181 -3.48 13.13 6.07
C PRO A 181 -4.01 13.66 4.74
N GLY A 182 -4.20 12.81 3.73
CA GLY A 182 -4.74 13.21 2.44
C GLY A 182 -6.26 13.43 2.44
N GLY A 183 -6.99 12.89 3.42
CA GLY A 183 -8.46 12.96 3.47
C GLY A 183 -9.17 12.38 2.24
N MET A 184 -8.47 11.55 1.46
CA MET A 184 -8.95 10.98 0.20
C MET A 184 -9.22 9.49 0.39
N VAL A 185 -10.49 9.14 0.58
CA VAL A 185 -10.92 7.74 0.59
C VAL A 185 -10.71 7.15 -0.81
N SER A 186 -9.89 6.08 -0.90
CA SER A 186 -9.59 5.40 -2.15
C SER A 186 -9.75 3.89 -1.99
N PHE A 187 -10.73 3.33 -2.70
CA PHE A 187 -10.92 1.87 -2.80
C PHE A 187 -10.17 1.27 -4.00
N GLY A 188 -9.71 2.12 -4.93
CA GLY A 188 -8.97 1.66 -6.11
C GLY A 188 -7.48 1.41 -5.89
N HIS A 189 -6.98 1.56 -4.65
CA HIS A 189 -5.55 1.56 -4.37
C HIS A 189 -4.86 0.22 -4.70
N ALA A 190 -5.64 -0.89 -4.67
CA ALA A 190 -5.20 -2.23 -5.05
C ALA A 190 -4.59 -2.26 -6.47
N ALA A 191 -5.18 -1.53 -7.41
CA ALA A 191 -4.73 -1.52 -8.81
C ALA A 191 -3.31 -0.95 -8.97
N PHE A 192 -2.89 -0.01 -8.13
CA PHE A 192 -1.51 0.51 -8.15
C PHE A 192 -0.52 -0.47 -7.50
N PHE A 193 -0.96 -1.20 -6.47
CA PHE A 193 -0.14 -2.23 -5.86
C PHE A 193 0.07 -3.41 -6.83
N GLY A 194 -1.00 -4.05 -7.29
CA GLY A 194 -0.91 -5.13 -8.27
C GLY A 194 -0.28 -4.68 -9.58
N GLY A 195 -0.63 -3.48 -10.05
CA GLY A 195 -0.02 -2.85 -11.22
C GLY A 195 1.49 -2.64 -11.09
N GLY A 196 2.01 -2.41 -9.87
CA GLY A 196 3.45 -2.34 -9.61
C GLY A 196 4.16 -3.68 -9.82
N ALA A 197 3.57 -4.77 -9.35
CA ALA A 197 4.09 -6.12 -9.59
C ALA A 197 4.04 -6.47 -11.08
N TYR A 198 2.93 -6.17 -11.76
CA TYR A 198 2.81 -6.36 -13.21
C TYR A 198 3.79 -5.48 -13.99
N ALA A 199 4.00 -4.22 -13.60
CA ALA A 199 4.98 -3.36 -14.25
C ALA A 199 6.40 -3.93 -14.13
N ALA A 200 6.79 -4.38 -12.93
CA ALA A 200 8.07 -5.05 -12.74
C ALA A 200 8.15 -6.36 -13.56
N ALA A 201 7.09 -7.18 -13.57
CA ALA A 201 7.05 -8.42 -14.33
C ALA A 201 7.21 -8.19 -15.83
N LEU A 202 6.50 -7.20 -16.40
CA LEU A 202 6.55 -6.85 -17.81
C LEU A 202 7.93 -6.30 -18.21
N LEU A 203 8.56 -5.50 -17.34
CA LEU A 203 9.92 -4.99 -17.56
C LEU A 203 10.96 -6.12 -17.58
N VAL A 204 10.82 -7.13 -16.72
CA VAL A 204 11.71 -8.29 -16.75
C VAL A 204 11.39 -9.17 -17.96
N HIS A 205 10.11 -9.44 -18.22
CA HIS A 205 9.65 -10.36 -19.27
C HIS A 205 9.98 -9.88 -20.68
N TYR A 206 9.62 -8.64 -21.02
CA TYR A 206 9.71 -8.12 -22.38
C TYR A 206 10.96 -7.25 -22.61
N ALA A 207 11.32 -6.41 -21.64
CA ALA A 207 12.48 -5.54 -21.78
C ALA A 207 13.80 -6.21 -21.37
N SER A 208 13.75 -7.47 -20.90
CA SER A 208 14.92 -8.20 -20.38
C SER A 208 15.72 -7.40 -19.36
N SER A 209 15.03 -6.51 -18.62
CA SER A 209 15.69 -5.63 -17.67
C SER A 209 16.11 -6.42 -16.43
N PRO A 210 17.25 -6.06 -15.79
CA PRO A 210 17.62 -6.67 -14.53
C PRO A 210 16.54 -6.38 -13.47
N MET A 211 16.26 -7.38 -12.63
CA MET A 211 15.19 -7.31 -11.60
C MET A 211 15.28 -6.06 -10.73
N GLU A 212 16.48 -5.67 -10.34
CA GLU A 212 16.72 -4.47 -9.52
C GLU A 212 16.19 -3.19 -10.19
N LEU A 213 16.40 -3.08 -11.50
CA LEU A 213 15.96 -1.93 -12.29
C LEU A 213 14.44 -1.99 -12.51
N ALA A 214 13.87 -3.19 -12.71
CA ALA A 214 12.44 -3.37 -12.80
C ALA A 214 11.71 -2.94 -11.50
N ILE A 215 12.25 -3.32 -10.34
CA ILE A 215 11.72 -2.90 -9.03
C ILE A 215 11.82 -1.38 -8.85
N LEU A 216 12.90 -0.77 -9.33
CA LEU A 216 13.09 0.68 -9.23
C LEU A 216 12.17 1.47 -10.18
N LEU A 217 11.89 0.95 -11.37
CA LEU A 217 11.06 1.63 -12.37
C LEU A 217 9.55 1.41 -12.19
N ALA A 218 9.12 0.29 -11.61
CA ALA A 218 7.71 0.01 -11.39
C ALA A 218 6.95 1.10 -10.60
N PRO A 219 7.50 1.70 -9.52
CA PRO A 219 6.91 2.87 -8.86
C PRO A 219 6.66 4.03 -9.81
N LEU A 220 7.59 4.32 -10.72
CA LEU A 220 7.44 5.41 -11.69
C LEU A 220 6.36 5.10 -12.71
N CYS A 221 6.26 3.85 -13.19
CA CYS A 221 5.17 3.43 -14.07
C CYS A 221 3.81 3.64 -13.40
N MET A 222 3.68 3.28 -12.12
CA MET A 222 2.43 3.45 -11.36
C MET A 222 2.16 4.91 -10.99
N GLY A 223 3.20 5.69 -10.70
CA GLY A 223 3.09 7.14 -10.53
C GLY A 223 2.56 7.81 -11.79
N LEU A 224 3.08 7.47 -12.97
CA LEU A 224 2.60 8.01 -14.25
C LEU A 224 1.13 7.64 -14.51
N LEU A 225 0.75 6.37 -14.26
CA LEU A 225 -0.64 5.94 -14.33
C LEU A 225 -1.51 6.74 -13.34
N ALA A 226 -0.99 7.00 -12.15
CA ALA A 226 -1.66 7.77 -11.11
C ALA A 226 -1.82 9.25 -11.45
N LEU A 227 -0.94 9.86 -12.25
CA LEU A 227 -1.16 11.22 -12.76
C LEU A 227 -2.38 11.26 -13.70
N VAL A 228 -2.50 10.25 -14.56
CA VAL A 228 -3.63 10.14 -15.51
C VAL A 228 -4.93 9.92 -14.74
N ILE A 229 -4.99 8.91 -13.87
CA ILE A 229 -6.18 8.59 -13.08
C ILE A 229 -6.49 9.72 -12.09
N GLY A 230 -5.47 10.22 -11.40
CA GLY A 230 -5.55 11.29 -10.41
C GLY A 230 -6.15 12.56 -10.99
N TRP A 231 -5.81 12.92 -12.23
CA TRP A 231 -6.38 14.09 -12.91
C TRP A 231 -7.92 14.07 -13.01
N PHE A 232 -8.52 12.88 -13.14
CA PHE A 232 -9.97 12.69 -13.08
C PHE A 232 -10.47 12.63 -11.64
N CYS A 233 -9.82 11.82 -10.81
CA CYS A 233 -10.25 11.55 -9.43
C CYS A 233 -10.30 12.80 -8.56
N VAL A 234 -9.27 13.65 -8.59
CA VAL A 234 -9.15 14.81 -7.67
C VAL A 234 -10.23 15.88 -7.84
N ARG A 235 -11.04 15.78 -8.89
CA ARG A 235 -12.19 16.67 -9.15
C ARG A 235 -13.41 16.31 -8.32
N LEU A 236 -13.47 15.08 -7.82
CA LEU A 236 -14.52 14.59 -6.96
C LEU A 236 -14.06 14.63 -5.49
N SER A 237 -15.01 14.52 -4.58
CA SER A 237 -14.75 14.51 -3.14
C SER A 237 -15.64 13.48 -2.45
N GLY A 238 -15.21 13.04 -1.26
CA GLY A 238 -15.94 12.10 -0.42
C GLY A 238 -16.24 10.79 -1.14
N VAL A 239 -17.50 10.35 -1.06
CA VAL A 239 -17.95 9.06 -1.59
C VAL A 239 -17.77 8.98 -3.12
N TYR A 240 -17.98 10.07 -3.85
CA TYR A 240 -17.82 10.10 -5.31
C TYR A 240 -16.37 9.86 -5.76
N LEU A 241 -15.40 10.40 -5.01
CA LEU A 241 -13.97 10.10 -5.23
C LEU A 241 -13.71 8.61 -5.04
N ALA A 242 -14.21 8.04 -3.94
CA ALA A 242 -14.02 6.64 -3.62
C ALA A 242 -14.62 5.72 -4.69
N MET A 243 -15.86 5.99 -5.13
CA MET A 243 -16.54 5.26 -6.20
C MET A 243 -15.78 5.33 -7.53
N LEU A 244 -15.27 6.51 -7.92
CA LEU A 244 -14.50 6.66 -9.15
C LEU A 244 -13.18 5.89 -9.08
N THR A 245 -12.48 5.90 -7.94
CA THR A 245 -11.25 5.11 -7.79
C THR A 245 -11.52 3.60 -7.89
N LEU A 246 -12.61 3.11 -7.32
CA LEU A 246 -13.01 1.70 -7.47
C LEU A 246 -13.30 1.34 -8.93
N ALA A 247 -14.01 2.22 -9.65
CA ALA A 247 -14.29 2.03 -11.07
C ALA A 247 -12.99 1.95 -11.90
N PHE A 248 -12.02 2.83 -11.65
CA PHE A 248 -10.71 2.76 -12.31
C PHE A 248 -9.95 1.47 -11.98
N ALA A 249 -9.98 1.02 -10.72
CA ALA A 249 -9.34 -0.25 -10.37
C ALA A 249 -9.98 -1.44 -11.10
N GLN A 250 -11.30 -1.46 -11.24
CA GLN A 250 -11.99 -2.48 -12.03
C GLN A 250 -11.64 -2.42 -13.51
N ILE A 251 -11.46 -1.22 -14.09
CA ILE A 251 -10.98 -1.08 -15.47
C ILE A 251 -9.57 -1.65 -15.60
N CYS A 252 -8.65 -1.32 -14.69
CA CYS A 252 -7.29 -1.86 -14.69
C CYS A 252 -7.29 -3.39 -14.57
N TRP A 253 -8.06 -3.93 -13.63
CA TRP A 253 -8.22 -5.38 -13.46
C TRP A 253 -8.77 -6.04 -14.73
N SER A 254 -9.80 -5.44 -15.34
CA SER A 254 -10.39 -5.95 -16.59
C SER A 254 -9.39 -5.95 -17.75
N ILE A 255 -8.53 -4.93 -17.86
CA ILE A 255 -7.48 -4.87 -18.88
C ILE A 255 -6.46 -6.00 -18.65
N VAL A 256 -6.00 -6.18 -17.41
CA VAL A 256 -5.04 -7.23 -17.07
C VAL A 256 -5.62 -8.62 -17.31
N PHE A 257 -6.87 -8.86 -16.90
CA PHE A 257 -7.55 -10.15 -17.09
C PHE A 257 -7.81 -10.48 -18.56
N GLN A 258 -8.26 -9.51 -19.37
CA GLN A 258 -8.62 -9.77 -20.77
C GLN A 258 -7.41 -9.82 -21.72
N TRP A 259 -6.30 -9.17 -21.37
CA TRP A 259 -5.16 -9.03 -22.27
C TRP A 259 -4.14 -10.16 -22.15
N SER A 260 -4.59 -11.40 -22.31
CA SER A 260 -3.76 -12.61 -22.13
C SER A 260 -2.45 -12.60 -22.90
N GLY A 261 -2.42 -12.08 -24.13
CA GLY A 261 -1.20 -12.03 -24.95
C GLY A 261 -0.09 -11.10 -24.44
N PHE A 262 -0.39 -10.17 -23.53
CA PHE A 262 0.59 -9.23 -22.98
C PHE A 262 0.79 -9.38 -21.46
N THR A 263 -0.29 -9.59 -20.71
CA THR A 263 -0.25 -9.69 -19.24
C THR A 263 -0.26 -11.12 -18.73
N GLY A 264 -0.44 -12.12 -19.60
CA GLY A 264 -0.73 -13.49 -19.17
C GLY A 264 -2.18 -13.69 -18.71
N GLY A 265 -3.01 -12.64 -18.67
CA GLY A 265 -4.45 -12.77 -18.41
C GLY A 265 -4.74 -13.28 -16.99
N ASP A 266 -5.51 -14.36 -16.92
CA ASP A 266 -5.84 -15.10 -15.71
C ASP A 266 -4.67 -15.93 -15.16
N ASP A 267 -3.76 -16.38 -16.02
CA ASP A 267 -2.55 -17.11 -15.62
C ASP A 267 -1.50 -16.19 -14.96
N GLY A 268 -1.52 -14.90 -15.29
CA GLY A 268 -0.51 -13.94 -14.84
C GLY A 268 0.88 -14.20 -15.44
N ILE A 269 1.91 -13.56 -14.85
CA ILE A 269 3.30 -13.70 -15.30
C ILE A 269 4.15 -14.28 -14.16
N LEU A 270 4.41 -15.58 -14.24
CA LEU A 270 5.10 -16.37 -13.21
C LEU A 270 6.57 -16.64 -13.58
N GLY A 271 7.35 -17.15 -12.62
CA GLY A 271 8.72 -17.63 -12.87
C GLY A 271 9.86 -16.65 -12.53
N TYR A 272 9.57 -15.54 -11.85
CA TYR A 272 10.58 -14.55 -11.42
C TYR A 272 11.04 -14.70 -9.96
N GLY A 273 10.82 -15.87 -9.36
CA GLY A 273 11.25 -16.16 -7.99
C GLY A 273 12.76 -16.41 -7.89
N PRO A 274 13.34 -16.40 -6.66
CA PRO A 274 14.74 -16.75 -6.45
C PRO A 274 15.03 -18.14 -7.05
N PRO A 275 16.22 -18.34 -7.65
CA PRO A 275 16.57 -19.62 -8.24
C PRO A 275 16.42 -20.70 -7.17
N SER A 276 15.56 -21.69 -7.43
CA SER A 276 15.53 -22.89 -6.62
C SER A 276 16.96 -23.43 -6.59
N GLY A 277 17.47 -23.68 -5.37
CA GLY A 277 18.70 -24.43 -5.18
C GLY A 277 18.67 -25.71 -6.02
N PRO A 278 19.84 -26.30 -6.34
CA PRO A 278 19.99 -27.26 -7.41
C PRO A 278 18.89 -28.31 -7.35
N ALA A 279 18.12 -28.40 -8.44
CA ALA A 279 17.10 -29.41 -8.63
C ALA A 279 17.70 -30.76 -8.24
N LEU A 280 17.22 -31.33 -7.13
CA LEU A 280 17.53 -32.70 -6.80
C LEU A 280 16.93 -33.54 -7.93
N ARG A 281 17.86 -34.23 -8.60
CA ARG A 281 17.64 -35.14 -9.73
C ARG A 281 16.58 -36.20 -9.44
#